data_AF-A0A2Z4HVU0-F1
#
_entry.id   AF-A0A2Z4HVU0-F1
#
_cell.length_a   1.000
_cell.length_b   1.000
_cell.length_c   1.000
_cell.angle_alpha   90.00
_cell.angle_beta   90.00
_cell.angle_gamma   90.00
#
_symmetry.space_group_name_H-M   'P 1'
#
loop_
_entity.id
_entity.type
_entity.pdbx_description
1 polymer ?
#
loop_
_entity_poly.entity_id
_entity_poly.type
_entity_poly.pdbx_seq_one_letter_code
_entity_poly.pdbx_strand_id
1 'polypeptide(L)' 'MKKYKDYEELVEEVDCYMRFYNEERYQQKLNNLAPIEYRYQVVA' A
#
# COMPACT_ATOMS: atom_id res chain seq x y z
N MET A 1 -7.91 -19.00 7.28
CA MET A 1 -8.57 -17.85 6.65
C MET A 1 -8.93 -16.87 7.76
N LYS A 2 -8.53 -15.60 7.69
CA LYS A 2 -8.86 -14.61 8.72
C LYS A 2 -10.37 -14.38 8.71
N LYS A 3 -10.96 -14.26 9.91
CA LYS A 3 -12.37 -13.87 10.08
C LYS A 3 -12.38 -12.48 10.70
N TYR A 4 -13.24 -11.62 10.17
CA TYR A 4 -13.49 -10.29 10.68
C TYR A 4 -14.62 -10.34 11.69
N LYS A 5 -14.48 -9.56 12.75
CA LYS A 5 -15.46 -9.42 13.82
C LYS A 5 -16.67 -8.60 13.36
N ASP A 6 -16.41 -7.54 12.62
CA ASP A 6 -17.40 -6.60 12.09
C ASP A 6 -16.93 -6.01 10.75
N TYR A 7 -17.77 -5.17 10.14
CA TYR A 7 -17.49 -4.56 8.85
C TYR A 7 -16.36 -3.54 8.95
N GLU A 8 -16.29 -2.83 10.07
CA GLU A 8 -15.29 -1.83 10.37
C GLU A 8 -13.88 -2.43 10.39
N GLU A 9 -13.67 -3.57 11.06
CA GLU A 9 -12.37 -4.26 11.06
C GLU A 9 -11.92 -4.65 9.63
N LEU A 10 -12.86 -5.06 8.77
CA LEU A 10 -12.56 -5.38 7.38
C LEU A 10 -12.10 -4.14 6.60
N VAL A 11 -12.82 -3.03 6.77
CA VAL A 11 -12.47 -1.77 6.10
C VAL A 11 -11.11 -1.27 6.57
N GLU A 12 -10.86 -1.27 7.87
CA GLU A 12 -9.59 -0.85 8.46
C GLU A 12 -8.41 -1.66 7.91
N GLU A 13 -8.56 -2.98 7.78
CA GLU A 13 -7.50 -3.82 7.21
C GLU A 13 -7.25 -3.54 5.72
N VAL A 14 -8.32 -3.31 4.94
CA VAL A 14 -8.19 -2.91 3.53
C VAL A 14 -7.48 -1.57 3.41
N ASP A 15 -7.84 -0.59 4.23
CA ASP A 15 -7.21 0.74 4.23
C ASP A 15 -5.74 0.66 4.63
N CYS A 16 -5.41 -0.15 5.65
CA CYS A 16 -4.03 -0.42 6.05
C CYS A 16 -3.23 -1.04 4.90
N TYR A 17 -3.81 -2.03 4.21
CA TYR A 17 -3.16 -2.66 3.07
C TYR A 17 -2.96 -1.69 1.90
N MET A 18 -3.95 -0.85 1.60
CA MET A 18 -3.85 0.17 0.57
C MET A 18 -2.73 1.17 0.87
N ARG A 19 -2.61 1.62 2.12
CA ARG A 19 -1.53 2.51 2.54
C ARG A 19 -0.17 1.83 2.39
N PHE A 20 0.00 0.64 2.97
CA PHE A 20 1.23 -0.14 2.85
C PHE A 20 1.62 -0.31 1.37
N TYR A 21 0.66 -0.67 0.52
CA TYR A 21 0.92 -0.92 -0.89
C TYR A 21 1.41 0.34 -1.62
N ASN A 22 0.83 1.50 -1.35
CA ASN A 22 1.15 2.73 -2.06
C ASN A 22 2.38 3.47 -1.50
N GLU A 23 2.58 3.41 -0.19
CA GLU A 23 3.57 4.23 0.52
C GLU A 23 4.81 3.45 0.97
N GLU A 24 4.69 2.15 1.25
CA GLU A 24 5.73 1.39 1.95
C GLU A 24 6.26 0.20 1.14
N ARG A 25 5.51 -0.26 0.14
CA ARG A 25 5.86 -1.45 -0.63
C ARG A 25 6.91 -1.16 -1.70
N TYR A 26 8.17 -1.41 -1.38
CA TYR A 26 9.26 -1.37 -2.36
C TYR A 26 9.12 -2.45 -3.44
N GLN A 27 9.28 -2.05 -4.70
CA GLN A 27 9.18 -2.97 -5.84
C GLN A 27 10.44 -2.91 -6.69
N GLN A 28 11.05 -4.07 -6.99
CA GLN A 28 12.24 -4.16 -7.85
C GLN A 28 12.03 -3.51 -9.22
N LYS A 29 10.84 -3.68 -9.81
CA LYS A 29 10.46 -3.05 -11.08
C LYS A 29 10.36 -1.52 -11.04
N LEU A 30 10.27 -0.95 -9.84
CA LEU A 30 10.25 0.50 -9.59
C LEU A 30 11.60 0.98 -9.07
N ASN A 31 12.71 0.33 -9.46
CA ASN A 31 14.06 0.64 -8.96
C ASN A 31 14.17 0.57 -7.42
N ASN A 32 13.47 -0.38 -6.80
CA ASN A 32 13.37 -0.52 -5.34
C ASN A 32 12.78 0.71 -4.64
N LEU A 33 11.83 1.39 -5.28
CA LEU A 33 11.03 2.46 -4.70
C LEU A 33 9.62 1.97 -4.35
N ALA A 34 8.99 2.65 -3.39
CA ALA A 34 7.56 2.56 -3.19
C ALA A 34 6.80 3.25 -4.34
N PRO A 35 5.53 2.89 -4.62
CA PRO A 35 4.78 3.48 -5.72
C PRO A 35 4.67 5.01 -5.68
N ILE A 36 4.49 5.59 -4.50
CA ILE A 36 4.42 7.05 -4.33
C ILE A 36 5.76 7.72 -4.66
N GLU A 37 6.87 7.16 -4.20
CA GLU A 37 8.22 7.68 -4.46
C GLU A 37 8.56 7.65 -5.95
N TYR A 38 8.21 6.55 -6.62
CA TYR A 38 8.38 6.44 -8.07
C TYR A 38 7.60 7.52 -8.83
N ARG A 39 6.35 7.82 -8.43
CA ARG A 39 5.56 8.89 -9.06
C ARG A 39 6.17 10.27 -8.85
N TYR A 40 6.70 10.54 -7.66
CA TYR A 40 7.38 11.81 -7.39
C TYR A 40 8.64 11.99 -8.23
N GLN A 41 9.40 10.91 -8.50
CA GLN A 41 10.56 10.98 -9.39
C GLN A 41 10.20 11.23 -10.86
N VAL A 42 9.03 10.76 -11.33
CA VAL A 42 8.59 10.97 -12.72
C VAL A 42 8.08 12.40 -12.97
N VAL A 43 7.60 13.07 -11.91
CA VAL A 43 7.09 14.46 -11.99
C VAL A 43 8.21 15.50 -11.88
N ALA A 44 9.37 15.13 -11.32
CA ALA A 44 10.56 15.97 -11.17
C ALA A 44 11.41 16.01 -12.46
#